data_AF-A0A2A8ZSE3-F1
#
_entry.id   AF-A0A2A8ZSE3-F1
#
_cell.length_a   1.000
_cell.length_b   1.000
_cell.length_c   1.000
_cell.angle_alpha   90.00
_cell.angle_beta   90.00
_cell.angle_gamma   90.00
#
_symmetry.space_group_name_H-M   'P 1'
#
loop_
_entity.id
_entity.type
_entity.pdbx_description
1 polymer ?
#
loop_
_entity_poly.entity_id
_entity_poly.type
_entity_poly.pdbx_seq_one_letter_code
_entity_poly.pdbx_strand_id
1 'polypeptide(L)'
;MNSKLWSMKVQSNGEHVSWYIGPHLYFLDGNEGGGYHPIPLFSSPHVNILEKGEDTRAYARINTLLRLVNGLSLITRGVPIYSLKQFFYHENQIIREIPKKHDPSLILEELGNPFDDMVLKELENKKFVYDNTVSTDYAELMVKDELVREAVLLLSLSMEEELYLLINAYKIYEIIRNDMQFEQQSGDKKGEAKLRKEKITSEFSFTSFLQLEDLTGYMNNKGASGLLCRHGFSNKEKKIKAPSYDEIVDIIIIAISEWMSYKSHMKFGRHYTPSKGVLDFYKRDSSWADGW
;
A
#
# COMPACT_ATOMS: atom_id res chain seq x y z
N MET A 1 29.62 -11.57 -4.76
CA MET A 1 29.31 -10.25 -4.17
C MET A 1 29.36 -10.39 -2.66
N ASN A 2 30.19 -9.60 -1.98
CA ASN A 2 30.15 -9.47 -0.51
C ASN A 2 28.94 -8.61 -0.11
N SER A 3 27.73 -9.07 -0.44
CA SER A 3 26.53 -8.25 -0.24
C SER A 3 25.99 -8.47 1.16
N LYS A 4 26.10 -7.42 1.98
CA LYS A 4 25.28 -7.25 3.18
C LYS A 4 23.82 -7.19 2.75
N LEU A 5 22.95 -7.90 3.45
CA LEU A 5 21.52 -7.95 3.12
C LEU A 5 20.71 -8.04 4.40
N TRP A 6 19.67 -7.22 4.51
CA TRP A 6 18.63 -7.33 5.52
C TRP A 6 17.40 -7.98 4.89
N SER A 7 16.80 -8.96 5.55
CA SER A 7 15.61 -9.61 5.01
C SER A 7 14.60 -10.01 6.07
N MET A 8 13.35 -10.16 5.66
CA MET A 8 12.26 -10.63 6.50
C MET A 8 11.66 -11.89 5.90
N LYS A 9 11.40 -12.90 6.74
CA LYS A 9 10.74 -14.12 6.31
C LYS A 9 9.25 -13.89 6.05
N VAL A 10 8.73 -14.45 4.96
CA VAL A 10 7.31 -14.35 4.55
C VAL A 10 6.70 -15.74 4.28
N GLN A 11 5.37 -15.87 4.15
CA GLN A 11 4.72 -17.19 4.20
C GLN A 11 4.86 -18.09 2.95
N SER A 12 5.27 -17.57 1.79
CA SER A 12 5.44 -18.38 0.58
C SER A 12 6.32 -17.68 -0.46
N ASN A 13 7.07 -18.44 -1.26
CA ASN A 13 7.93 -17.94 -2.34
C ASN A 13 7.35 -18.17 -3.74
N GLY A 14 6.38 -19.08 -3.91
CA GLY A 14 6.01 -19.58 -5.24
C GLY A 14 5.51 -18.50 -6.21
N GLU A 15 4.48 -17.76 -5.81
CA GLU A 15 3.88 -16.69 -6.65
C GLU A 15 4.55 -15.33 -6.44
N HIS A 16 5.17 -15.11 -5.28
CA HIS A 16 5.78 -13.82 -4.92
C HIS A 16 7.22 -13.65 -5.42
N VAL A 17 8.01 -14.71 -5.61
CA VAL A 17 9.36 -14.62 -6.22
C VAL A 17 9.30 -14.18 -7.68
N SER A 18 8.23 -14.56 -8.37
CA SER A 18 7.91 -14.04 -9.70
C SER A 18 7.20 -12.69 -9.67
N TRP A 19 6.82 -12.17 -8.50
CA TRP A 19 6.11 -10.90 -8.44
C TRP A 19 7.08 -9.75 -8.70
N TYR A 20 6.93 -9.21 -9.90
CA TYR A 20 7.78 -8.15 -10.36
C TYR A 20 7.20 -6.77 -10.02
N ILE A 21 7.84 -6.11 -9.07
CA ILE A 21 7.45 -4.79 -8.53
C ILE A 21 8.55 -3.74 -8.73
N GLY A 22 9.46 -3.99 -9.66
CA GLY A 22 10.55 -3.07 -10.02
C GLY A 22 11.81 -3.21 -9.17
N PRO A 23 12.71 -2.21 -9.18
CA PRO A 23 14.05 -2.31 -8.60
C PRO A 23 14.11 -2.11 -7.08
N HIS A 24 13.04 -1.57 -6.51
CA HIS A 24 13.02 -1.07 -5.13
C HIS A 24 12.76 -2.17 -4.11
N LEU A 25 12.24 -3.32 -4.54
CA LEU A 25 11.66 -4.34 -3.68
C LEU A 25 11.83 -5.69 -4.38
N TYR A 26 12.23 -6.72 -3.64
CA TYR A 26 12.42 -8.04 -4.23
C TYR A 26 12.22 -9.16 -3.22
N PHE A 27 11.85 -10.33 -3.77
CA PHE A 27 11.75 -11.58 -3.06
C PHE A 27 12.89 -12.50 -3.49
N LEU A 28 13.39 -13.31 -2.56
CA LEU A 28 14.48 -14.24 -2.81
C LEU A 28 14.33 -15.51 -1.98
N ASP A 29 15.00 -16.56 -2.40
CA ASP A 29 15.14 -17.79 -1.61
C ASP A 29 16.42 -17.74 -0.77
N GLY A 30 16.28 -17.77 0.55
CA GLY A 30 17.42 -17.83 1.48
C GLY A 30 18.24 -19.13 1.39
N ASN A 31 17.72 -20.16 0.72
CA ASN A 31 18.36 -21.46 0.55
C ASN A 31 18.79 -21.76 -0.91
N GLU A 32 18.84 -20.74 -1.77
CA GLU A 32 19.18 -20.91 -3.20
C GLU A 32 20.46 -21.74 -3.38
N GLY A 33 20.35 -22.87 -4.09
CA GLY A 33 21.48 -23.76 -4.39
C GLY A 33 21.82 -24.83 -3.34
N GLY A 34 21.10 -24.90 -2.21
CA GLY A 34 21.39 -25.84 -1.11
C GLY A 34 20.64 -27.17 -1.11
N GLY A 35 19.66 -27.37 -2.00
CA GLY A 35 18.80 -28.57 -2.01
C GLY A 35 17.81 -28.67 -0.83
N TYR A 36 17.76 -27.65 0.03
CA TYR A 36 16.81 -27.53 1.15
C TYR A 36 15.49 -26.88 0.69
N HIS A 37 14.44 -27.00 1.51
CA HIS A 37 13.18 -26.30 1.28
C HIS A 37 13.40 -24.78 1.18
N PRO A 38 12.71 -24.07 0.27
CA PRO A 38 12.92 -22.65 0.07
C PRO A 38 12.62 -21.85 1.35
N ILE A 39 13.47 -20.85 1.66
CA ILE A 39 13.18 -19.86 2.70
C ILE A 39 12.75 -18.58 1.98
N PRO A 40 11.44 -18.32 1.88
CA PRO A 40 10.93 -17.08 1.31
C PRO A 40 11.32 -15.86 2.12
N LEU A 41 12.09 -14.97 1.48
CA LEU A 41 12.60 -13.75 2.07
C LEU A 41 12.18 -12.55 1.23
N PHE A 42 11.78 -11.48 1.91
CA PHE A 42 11.55 -10.15 1.34
C PHE A 42 12.71 -9.22 1.69
N SER A 43 13.13 -8.37 0.76
CA SER A 43 14.18 -7.36 0.98
C SER A 43 14.05 -6.16 0.02
N SER A 44 14.93 -5.17 0.20
CA SER A 44 15.00 -3.95 -0.58
C SER A 44 16.42 -3.37 -0.55
N PRO A 45 16.93 -2.78 -1.66
CA PRO A 45 18.18 -2.04 -1.62
C PRO A 45 18.15 -0.86 -0.62
N HIS A 46 16.96 -0.31 -0.33
CA HIS A 46 16.81 0.80 0.62
C HIS A 46 17.08 0.41 2.08
N VAL A 47 17.02 -0.88 2.42
CA VAL A 47 17.42 -1.37 3.75
C VAL A 47 18.87 -1.87 3.76
N ASN A 48 19.40 -2.34 2.62
CA ASN A 48 20.73 -2.97 2.55
C ASN A 48 21.92 -2.00 2.66
N ILE A 49 21.66 -0.70 2.68
CA ILE A 49 22.66 0.32 3.00
C ILE A 49 22.95 0.40 4.50
N LEU A 50 22.09 -0.15 5.35
CA LEU A 50 22.20 -0.05 6.80
C LEU A 50 23.21 -1.07 7.34
N GLU A 51 24.03 -0.61 8.28
CA GLU A 51 25.06 -1.42 8.91
C GLU A 51 24.48 -2.34 9.99
N LYS A 52 25.22 -3.39 10.36
CA LYS A 52 24.79 -4.40 11.36
C LYS A 52 24.34 -3.82 12.70
N GLY A 53 24.86 -2.65 13.07
CA GLY A 53 24.50 -1.93 14.30
C GLY A 53 23.19 -1.15 14.22
N GLU A 54 22.58 -1.03 13.04
CA GLU A 54 21.36 -0.27 12.77
C GLU A 54 20.12 -1.20 12.69
N ASP A 55 20.17 -2.32 13.40
CA ASP A 55 19.16 -3.38 13.44
C ASP A 55 17.72 -2.87 13.62
N THR A 56 17.54 -1.89 14.50
CA THR A 56 16.23 -1.32 14.84
C THR A 56 15.65 -0.52 13.68
N ARG A 57 16.47 0.32 13.03
CA ARG A 57 16.06 1.07 11.84
C ARG A 57 15.83 0.14 10.65
N ALA A 58 16.70 -0.86 10.47
CA ALA A 58 16.55 -1.85 9.41
C ALA A 58 15.25 -2.64 9.55
N TYR A 59 14.89 -3.04 10.77
CA TYR A 59 13.61 -3.69 11.07
C TYR A 59 12.42 -2.77 10.81
N ALA A 60 12.47 -1.51 11.25
CA ALA A 60 11.41 -0.54 11.01
C ALA A 60 11.20 -0.30 9.50
N ARG A 61 12.28 -0.05 8.76
CA ARG A 61 12.27 0.18 7.30
C ARG A 61 11.69 -1.01 6.54
N ILE A 62 12.22 -2.21 6.75
CA ILE A 62 11.75 -3.39 6.00
C ILE A 62 10.28 -3.71 6.31
N ASN A 63 9.83 -3.45 7.54
CA ASN A 63 8.45 -3.66 7.93
C ASN A 63 7.52 -2.65 7.24
N THR A 64 7.92 -1.37 7.17
CA THR A 64 7.17 -0.38 6.39
C THR A 64 7.16 -0.72 4.90
N LEU A 65 8.28 -1.14 4.32
CA LEU A 65 8.32 -1.55 2.91
C LEU A 65 7.41 -2.75 2.64
N LEU A 66 7.33 -3.72 3.56
CA LEU A 66 6.41 -4.85 3.42
C LEU A 66 4.94 -4.41 3.51
N ARG A 67 4.61 -3.42 4.35
CA ARG A 67 3.28 -2.80 4.39
C ARG A 67 2.90 -2.14 3.08
N LEU A 68 3.83 -1.38 2.50
CA LEU A 68 3.65 -0.77 1.19
C LEU A 68 3.40 -1.83 0.10
N VAL A 69 4.16 -2.93 0.13
CA VAL A 69 3.94 -4.08 -0.75
C VAL A 69 2.57 -4.71 -0.55
N ASN A 70 2.12 -4.90 0.69
CA ASN A 70 0.79 -5.44 0.98
C ASN A 70 -0.34 -4.50 0.52
N GLY A 71 -0.19 -3.19 0.74
CA GLY A 71 -1.09 -2.18 0.21
C GLY A 71 -1.15 -2.22 -1.32
N LEU A 72 0.01 -2.31 -1.98
CA LEU A 72 0.11 -2.48 -3.43
C LEU A 72 -0.59 -3.76 -3.90
N SER A 73 -0.39 -4.87 -3.19
CA SER A 73 -1.02 -6.16 -3.47
C SER A 73 -2.55 -6.05 -3.46
N LEU A 74 -3.12 -5.38 -2.46
CA LEU A 74 -4.57 -5.17 -2.36
C LEU A 74 -5.14 -4.41 -3.57
N ILE A 75 -4.43 -3.38 -4.06
CA ILE A 75 -4.89 -2.57 -5.19
C ILE A 75 -4.59 -3.18 -6.56
N THR A 76 -3.58 -4.04 -6.69
CA THR A 76 -3.24 -4.72 -7.96
C THR A 76 -3.78 -6.14 -8.07
N ARG A 77 -4.52 -6.61 -7.07
CA ARG A 77 -5.08 -7.96 -6.96
C ARG A 77 -4.03 -9.07 -6.74
N GLY A 78 -3.01 -8.80 -5.95
CA GLY A 78 -2.12 -9.82 -5.41
C GLY A 78 -2.65 -10.41 -4.09
N VAL A 79 -2.20 -11.63 -3.77
CA VAL A 79 -2.43 -12.30 -2.48
C VAL A 79 -1.66 -11.57 -1.36
N PRO A 80 -2.26 -11.34 -0.17
CA PRO A 80 -1.55 -10.72 0.94
C PRO A 80 -0.28 -11.47 1.34
N ILE A 81 0.78 -10.72 1.64
CA ILE A 81 2.07 -11.27 2.04
C ILE A 81 2.20 -11.19 3.56
N TYR A 82 2.11 -12.35 4.20
CA TYR A 82 2.22 -12.44 5.65
C TYR A 82 3.68 -12.53 6.08
N SER A 83 4.09 -11.61 6.95
CA SER A 83 5.37 -11.70 7.66
C SER A 83 5.32 -12.88 8.64
N LEU A 84 6.29 -13.78 8.54
CA LEU A 84 6.51 -14.84 9.54
C LEU A 84 7.29 -14.33 10.76
N LYS A 85 7.45 -13.01 10.88
CA LYS A 85 8.03 -12.34 12.04
C LYS A 85 9.48 -12.78 12.34
N GLN A 86 10.22 -13.34 11.39
CA GLN A 86 11.65 -13.60 11.52
C GLN A 86 12.43 -12.59 10.67
N PHE A 87 13.45 -11.96 11.26
CA PHE A 87 14.25 -10.90 10.64
C PHE A 87 15.71 -11.32 10.62
N PHE A 88 16.39 -11.14 9.49
CA PHE A 88 17.71 -11.68 9.25
C PHE A 88 18.69 -10.61 8.76
N TYR A 89 19.94 -10.76 9.18
CA TYR A 89 21.10 -10.11 8.59
C TYR A 89 21.98 -11.15 7.91
N HIS A 90 22.36 -10.87 6.67
CA HIS A 90 23.17 -11.74 5.84
C HIS A 90 24.52 -11.06 5.58
N GLU A 91 25.60 -11.76 5.89
CA GLU A 91 26.96 -11.27 5.68
C GLU A 91 27.89 -12.46 5.42
N ASN A 92 28.68 -12.40 4.35
CA ASN A 92 29.68 -13.42 4.01
C ASN A 92 29.11 -14.85 4.03
N GLN A 93 27.94 -15.08 3.41
CA GLN A 93 27.21 -16.36 3.38
C GLN A 93 26.63 -16.83 4.72
N ILE A 94 26.77 -16.04 5.79
CA ILE A 94 26.17 -16.34 7.10
C ILE A 94 24.85 -15.59 7.21
N ILE A 95 23.77 -16.33 7.43
CA ILE A 95 22.46 -15.79 7.79
C ILE A 95 22.33 -15.81 9.31
N ARG A 96 22.04 -14.66 9.92
CA ARG A 96 21.80 -14.55 11.36
C ARG A 96 20.42 -13.98 11.60
N GLU A 97 19.64 -14.66 12.44
CA GLU A 97 18.40 -14.09 12.96
C GLU A 97 18.75 -12.96 13.95
N ILE A 98 18.09 -11.82 13.76
CA ILE A 98 18.30 -10.62 14.55
C ILE A 98 17.05 -10.40 15.42
N PRO A 99 17.22 -10.27 16.75
CA PRO A 99 16.10 -10.02 17.63
C PRO A 99 15.45 -8.68 17.28
N LYS A 100 14.13 -8.65 17.30
CA LYS A 100 13.37 -7.43 17.01
C LYS A 100 13.52 -6.45 18.16
N LYS A 101 13.90 -5.23 17.82
CA LYS A 101 13.84 -4.09 18.72
C LYS A 101 12.74 -3.14 18.25
N HIS A 102 12.02 -2.59 19.21
CA HIS A 102 10.92 -1.67 18.96
C HIS A 102 11.33 -0.29 19.45
N ASP A 103 11.43 0.66 18.53
CA ASP A 103 11.61 2.08 18.81
C ASP A 103 10.46 2.82 18.10
N PRO A 104 9.48 3.37 18.84
CA PRO A 104 8.35 4.06 18.24
C PRO A 104 8.74 5.25 17.36
N SER A 105 9.78 6.00 17.72
CA SER A 105 10.22 7.17 16.97
C SER A 105 10.81 6.79 15.63
N LEU A 106 11.67 5.77 15.61
CA LEU A 106 12.22 5.23 14.35
C LEU A 106 11.13 4.61 13.48
N ILE A 107 10.13 3.94 14.07
CA ILE A 107 9.01 3.39 13.31
C ILE A 107 8.20 4.49 12.64
N LEU A 108 7.90 5.59 13.34
CA LEU A 108 7.19 6.73 12.76
C LEU A 108 7.98 7.43 11.66
N GLU A 109 9.30 7.57 11.82
CA GLU A 109 10.20 8.09 10.78
C GLU A 109 10.14 7.23 9.51
N GLU A 110 10.33 5.92 9.66
CA GLU A 110 10.33 4.98 8.54
C GLU A 110 8.93 4.82 7.90
N LEU A 111 7.84 4.98 8.66
CA LEU A 111 6.49 5.06 8.11
C LEU A 111 6.30 6.30 7.22
N GLY A 112 6.95 7.41 7.52
CA GLY A 112 6.87 8.63 6.69
C GLY A 112 7.56 8.46 5.34
N ASN A 113 8.77 7.93 5.32
CA ASN A 113 9.48 7.60 4.08
C ASN A 113 10.55 6.52 4.30
N PRO A 114 10.33 5.27 3.84
CA PRO A 114 11.32 4.20 3.96
C PRO A 114 12.32 4.15 2.79
N PHE A 115 12.24 5.08 1.83
CA PHE A 115 13.08 5.11 0.64
C PHE A 115 14.26 6.07 0.81
N ASP A 116 15.47 5.54 0.77
CA ASP A 116 16.72 6.30 0.81
C ASP A 116 17.04 7.02 -0.52
N ASP A 117 17.35 8.32 -0.45
CA ASP A 117 17.63 9.18 -1.60
C ASP A 117 18.88 8.81 -2.40
N MET A 118 19.92 8.27 -1.75
CA MET A 118 21.13 7.83 -2.47
C MET A 118 20.79 6.60 -3.29
N VAL A 119 20.05 5.66 -2.70
CA VAL A 119 19.57 4.46 -3.41
C VAL A 119 18.65 4.84 -4.56
N LEU A 120 17.75 5.82 -4.38
CA LEU A 120 16.90 6.32 -5.47
C LEU A 120 17.75 6.82 -6.65
N LYS A 121 18.74 7.68 -6.39
CA LYS A 121 19.66 8.20 -7.44
C LYS A 121 20.44 7.08 -8.13
N GLU A 122 20.93 6.10 -7.38
CA GLU A 122 21.64 4.96 -7.96
C GLU A 122 20.76 4.10 -8.88
N LEU A 123 19.50 3.88 -8.49
CA LEU A 123 18.57 3.08 -9.27
C LEU A 123 18.10 3.83 -10.53
N GLU A 124 17.89 5.14 -10.46
CA GLU A 124 17.54 5.97 -11.64
C GLU A 124 18.64 6.00 -12.70
N ASN A 125 19.90 5.96 -12.27
CA ASN A 125 21.05 5.93 -13.18
C ASN A 125 21.27 4.55 -13.83
N LYS A 126 20.66 3.49 -13.29
CA LYS A 126 20.72 2.14 -13.87
C LYS A 126 19.61 2.00 -14.91
N LYS A 127 19.99 1.63 -16.13
CA LYS A 127 19.03 1.25 -17.17
C LYS A 127 18.44 -0.11 -16.84
N PHE A 128 17.36 -0.10 -16.10
CA PHE A 128 16.57 -1.29 -15.90
C PHE A 128 15.56 -1.47 -17.03
N VAL A 129 15.58 -2.65 -17.67
CA VAL A 129 14.58 -3.02 -18.68
C VAL A 129 13.56 -3.90 -18.00
N TYR A 130 12.47 -3.28 -17.59
CA TYR A 130 11.40 -3.91 -16.82
C TYR A 130 10.12 -3.92 -17.64
N ASP A 131 9.35 -5.02 -17.58
CA ASP A 131 8.02 -5.07 -18.20
C ASP A 131 7.11 -4.01 -17.59
N ASN A 132 6.43 -3.24 -18.44
CA ASN A 132 5.49 -2.21 -18.01
C ASN A 132 4.17 -2.87 -17.59
N THR A 133 4.04 -3.16 -16.30
CA THR A 133 2.84 -3.75 -15.69
C THR A 133 2.16 -2.77 -14.74
N VAL A 134 0.91 -3.05 -14.36
CA VAL A 134 0.21 -2.29 -13.31
C VAL A 134 1.01 -2.27 -11.99
N SER A 135 1.64 -3.40 -11.64
CA SER A 135 2.42 -3.52 -10.41
C SER A 135 3.68 -2.67 -10.43
N THR A 136 4.42 -2.68 -11.54
CA THR A 136 5.65 -1.87 -11.68
C THR A 136 5.34 -0.38 -11.74
N ASP A 137 4.29 0.03 -12.45
CA ASP A 137 3.89 1.44 -12.54
C ASP A 137 3.39 1.97 -11.19
N TYR A 138 2.58 1.19 -10.49
CA TYR A 138 2.07 1.58 -9.18
C TYR A 138 3.17 1.57 -8.12
N ALA A 139 4.11 0.63 -8.17
CA ALA A 139 5.29 0.65 -7.32
C ALA A 139 6.14 1.90 -7.57
N GLU A 140 6.36 2.28 -8.84
CA GLU A 140 7.10 3.49 -9.20
C GLU A 140 6.39 4.77 -8.74
N LEU A 141 5.05 4.83 -8.83
CA LEU A 141 4.27 5.93 -8.26
C LEU A 141 4.43 5.98 -6.74
N MET A 142 4.28 4.86 -6.04
CA MET A 142 4.43 4.75 -4.59
C MET A 142 5.84 5.14 -4.09
N VAL A 143 6.87 4.91 -4.88
CA VAL A 143 8.23 5.33 -4.54
C VAL A 143 8.40 6.85 -4.70
N LYS A 144 7.89 7.42 -5.79
CA LYS A 144 8.18 8.80 -6.20
C LYS A 144 7.14 9.85 -5.78
N ASP A 145 5.95 9.42 -5.38
CA ASP A 145 4.84 10.30 -5.04
C ASP A 145 4.44 10.07 -3.58
N GLU A 146 4.69 11.07 -2.74
CA GLU A 146 4.46 10.97 -1.30
C GLU A 146 2.99 10.76 -0.94
N LEU A 147 2.07 11.35 -1.70
CA LEU A 147 0.63 11.23 -1.45
C LEU A 147 0.16 9.82 -1.78
N VAL A 148 0.67 9.25 -2.88
CA VAL A 148 0.41 7.85 -3.24
C VAL A 148 0.94 6.94 -2.14
N ARG A 149 2.18 7.14 -1.71
CA ARG A 149 2.81 6.35 -0.65
C ARG A 149 1.98 6.38 0.63
N GLU A 150 1.55 7.56 1.05
CA GLU A 150 0.74 7.74 2.26
C GLU A 150 -0.60 7.02 2.14
N ALA A 151 -1.32 7.18 1.02
CA ALA A 151 -2.61 6.52 0.82
C ALA A 151 -2.50 4.98 0.82
N VAL A 152 -1.48 4.43 0.16
CA VAL A 152 -1.21 2.97 0.15
C VAL A 152 -0.85 2.46 1.54
N LEU A 153 -0.06 3.22 2.29
CA LEU A 153 0.31 2.88 3.66
C LEU A 153 -0.91 2.90 4.60
N LEU A 154 -1.75 3.94 4.51
CA LEU A 154 -2.99 4.04 5.26
C LEU A 154 -3.94 2.88 4.97
N LEU A 155 -4.02 2.43 3.71
CA LEU A 155 -4.77 1.23 3.35
C LEU A 155 -4.22 0.00 4.08
N SER A 156 -2.91 -0.25 3.99
CA SER A 156 -2.29 -1.42 4.64
C SER A 156 -2.48 -1.38 6.17
N LEU A 157 -2.32 -0.22 6.81
CA LEU A 157 -2.51 -0.07 8.25
C LEU A 157 -3.96 -0.31 8.68
N SER A 158 -4.93 0.03 7.83
CA SER A 158 -6.35 -0.24 8.10
C SER A 158 -6.67 -1.72 8.13
N MET A 159 -5.90 -2.53 7.39
CA MET A 159 -6.05 -3.99 7.37
C MET A 159 -5.30 -4.67 8.52
N GLU A 160 -4.29 -4.01 9.10
CA GLU A 160 -3.62 -4.49 10.31
C GLU A 160 -4.45 -4.22 11.57
N GLU A 161 -5.09 -3.05 11.64
CA GLU A 161 -5.85 -2.60 12.81
C GLU A 161 -7.20 -1.98 12.39
N GLU A 162 -8.25 -2.79 12.43
CA GLU A 162 -9.60 -2.46 11.93
C GLU A 162 -10.20 -1.22 12.61
N LEU A 163 -9.79 -0.93 13.85
CA LEU A 163 -10.22 0.27 14.59
C LEU A 163 -9.92 1.57 13.86
N TYR A 164 -8.89 1.58 13.00
CA TYR A 164 -8.49 2.77 12.25
C TYR A 164 -9.08 2.83 10.83
N LEU A 165 -9.87 1.83 10.40
CA LEU A 165 -10.35 1.74 9.02
C LEU A 165 -11.02 3.03 8.55
N LEU A 166 -12.04 3.53 9.27
CA LEU A 166 -12.79 4.71 8.83
C LEU A 166 -11.98 6.01 8.97
N ILE A 167 -11.08 6.08 9.95
CA ILE A 167 -10.17 7.21 10.12
C ILE A 167 -9.23 7.32 8.93
N ASN A 168 -8.64 6.20 8.53
CA ASN A 168 -7.71 6.11 7.41
C ASN A 168 -8.44 6.26 6.07
N ALA A 169 -9.64 5.69 5.91
CA ALA A 169 -10.50 5.87 4.75
C ALA A 169 -10.82 7.35 4.50
N TYR A 170 -11.14 8.09 5.57
CA TYR A 170 -11.38 9.53 5.48
C TYR A 170 -10.12 10.29 5.03
N LYS A 171 -8.95 9.95 5.58
CA LYS A 171 -7.67 10.56 5.17
C LYS A 171 -7.34 10.24 3.70
N ILE A 172 -7.53 9.00 3.25
CA ILE A 172 -7.36 8.58 1.86
C ILE A 172 -8.27 9.42 0.94
N TYR A 173 -9.55 9.58 1.31
CA TYR A 173 -10.45 10.47 0.60
C TYR A 173 -9.90 11.90 0.50
N GLU A 174 -9.44 12.48 1.60
CA GLU A 174 -8.89 13.84 1.60
C GLU A 174 -7.62 13.96 0.74
N ILE A 175 -6.73 12.97 0.80
CA ILE A 175 -5.53 12.90 -0.05
C ILE A 175 -5.91 12.92 -1.52
N ILE A 176 -6.78 11.99 -1.95
CA ILE A 176 -7.21 11.90 -3.36
C ILE A 176 -7.93 13.18 -3.79
N ARG A 177 -8.88 13.67 -2.99
CA ARG A 177 -9.63 14.89 -3.28
C ARG A 177 -8.71 16.10 -3.47
N ASN A 178 -7.71 16.24 -2.61
CA ASN A 178 -6.80 17.39 -2.63
C ASN A 178 -5.78 17.27 -3.76
N ASP A 179 -5.20 16.09 -3.99
CA ASP A 179 -4.28 15.82 -5.12
C ASP A 179 -4.95 16.10 -6.46
N MET A 180 -6.19 15.64 -6.62
CA MET A 180 -7.02 15.85 -7.80
C MET A 180 -7.63 17.25 -7.88
N GLN A 181 -7.47 18.05 -6.82
CA GLN A 181 -8.04 19.40 -6.67
C GLN A 181 -9.55 19.45 -6.98
N PHE A 182 -10.29 18.48 -6.45
CA PHE A 182 -11.74 18.34 -6.67
C PHE A 182 -12.60 19.27 -5.81
N GLU A 183 -12.00 19.94 -4.81
CA GLU A 183 -12.70 20.92 -3.97
C GLU A 183 -11.83 22.17 -3.72
N GLN A 184 -12.46 23.35 -3.67
CA GLN A 184 -11.85 24.64 -3.39
C GLN A 184 -12.80 25.50 -2.55
N GLN A 185 -12.25 26.28 -1.63
CA GLN A 185 -13.04 26.92 -0.56
C GLN A 185 -13.86 28.14 -1.00
N SER A 186 -13.50 28.86 -2.08
CA SER A 186 -14.24 30.07 -2.46
C SER A 186 -13.97 30.57 -3.89
N GLY A 187 -14.90 31.40 -4.37
CA GLY A 187 -14.79 32.18 -5.62
C GLY A 187 -14.83 31.34 -6.90
N ASP A 188 -14.25 31.89 -7.97
CA ASP A 188 -14.20 31.28 -9.31
C ASP A 188 -13.53 29.90 -9.30
N LYS A 189 -12.57 29.70 -8.38
CA LYS A 189 -11.86 28.42 -8.17
C LYS A 189 -12.81 27.27 -7.78
N LYS A 190 -13.95 27.55 -7.16
CA LYS A 190 -14.96 26.54 -6.85
C LYS A 190 -15.65 26.02 -8.12
N GLY A 191 -15.93 26.92 -9.07
CA GLY A 191 -16.48 26.55 -10.38
C GLY A 191 -15.49 25.71 -11.18
N GLU A 192 -14.22 26.11 -11.18
CA GLU A 192 -13.14 25.35 -11.83
C GLU A 192 -12.95 23.95 -11.25
N ALA A 193 -12.97 23.80 -9.92
CA ALA A 193 -12.85 22.49 -9.25
C ALA A 193 -14.00 21.56 -9.64
N LYS A 194 -15.23 22.09 -9.69
CA LYS A 194 -16.42 21.33 -10.12
C LYS A 194 -16.29 20.87 -11.57
N LEU A 195 -15.93 21.77 -12.49
CA LEU A 195 -15.74 21.43 -13.90
C LEU A 195 -14.61 20.42 -14.09
N ARG A 196 -13.51 20.54 -13.34
CA ARG A 196 -12.40 19.57 -13.34
C ARG A 196 -12.88 18.19 -12.90
N LYS A 197 -13.62 18.12 -11.79
CA LYS A 197 -14.19 16.87 -11.27
C LYS A 197 -15.12 16.23 -12.30
N GLU A 198 -16.05 17.00 -12.87
CA GLU A 198 -16.96 16.52 -13.92
C GLU A 198 -16.19 16.00 -15.14
N LYS A 199 -15.19 16.75 -15.62
CA LYS A 199 -14.36 16.32 -16.75
C LYS A 199 -13.63 15.00 -16.45
N ILE A 200 -12.89 14.93 -15.35
CA ILE A 200 -12.08 13.76 -15.02
C ILE A 200 -12.97 12.54 -14.78
N THR A 201 -14.06 12.69 -14.02
CA THR A 201 -15.01 11.60 -13.74
C THR A 201 -15.81 11.16 -14.97
N SER A 202 -15.88 11.98 -16.02
CA SER A 202 -16.48 11.60 -17.31
C SER A 202 -15.52 10.80 -18.21
N GLU A 203 -14.20 11.00 -18.04
CA GLU A 203 -13.15 10.38 -18.86
C GLU A 203 -12.54 9.13 -18.18
N PHE A 204 -12.55 9.08 -16.84
CA PHE A 204 -11.93 8.03 -16.03
C PHE A 204 -12.91 7.50 -14.98
N SER A 205 -12.79 6.22 -14.65
CA SER A 205 -13.56 5.61 -13.56
C SER A 205 -13.13 6.22 -12.22
N PHE A 206 -14.05 6.92 -11.56
CA PHE A 206 -13.91 7.45 -10.21
C PHE A 206 -15.16 7.13 -9.38
N THR A 207 -15.87 6.05 -9.73
CA THR A 207 -17.14 5.69 -9.11
C THR A 207 -16.97 5.35 -7.63
N SER A 208 -15.92 4.60 -7.29
CA SER A 208 -15.67 4.23 -5.89
C SER A 208 -15.12 5.41 -5.08
N PHE A 209 -14.35 6.29 -5.70
CA PHE A 209 -14.01 7.57 -5.06
C PHE A 209 -15.25 8.40 -4.68
N LEU A 210 -16.25 8.50 -5.56
CA LEU A 210 -17.50 9.20 -5.27
C LEU A 210 -18.30 8.51 -4.15
N GLN A 211 -18.33 7.18 -4.13
CA GLN A 211 -18.92 6.43 -3.02
C GLN A 211 -18.18 6.69 -1.69
N LEU A 212 -16.86 6.78 -1.72
CA LEU A 212 -16.05 7.10 -0.55
C LEU A 212 -16.36 8.52 -0.02
N GLU A 213 -16.57 9.47 -0.91
CA GLU A 213 -17.02 10.83 -0.58
C GLU A 213 -18.39 10.83 0.12
N ASP A 214 -19.35 10.06 -0.38
CA ASP A 214 -20.69 9.93 0.23
C ASP A 214 -20.63 9.31 1.64
N LEU A 215 -19.64 8.47 1.91
CA LEU A 215 -19.43 7.85 3.23
C LEU A 215 -18.86 8.81 4.28
N THR A 216 -18.34 9.97 3.90
CA THR A 216 -17.71 10.93 4.84
C THR A 216 -18.63 11.34 5.99
N GLY A 217 -19.94 11.47 5.73
CA GLY A 217 -20.93 11.75 6.75
C GLY A 217 -21.05 10.64 7.79
N TYR A 218 -20.97 9.38 7.37
CA TYR A 218 -20.96 8.20 8.25
C TYR A 218 -19.67 8.12 9.07
N MET A 219 -18.51 8.30 8.42
CA MET A 219 -17.19 8.25 9.07
C MET A 219 -17.01 9.31 10.18
N ASN A 220 -17.66 10.47 10.01
CA ASN A 220 -17.56 11.60 10.93
C ASN A 220 -18.64 11.64 12.02
N ASN A 221 -19.58 10.68 12.03
CA ASN A 221 -20.71 10.69 12.96
C ASN A 221 -20.65 9.53 13.95
N LYS A 222 -20.37 9.82 15.22
CA LYS A 222 -20.29 8.81 16.28
C LYS A 222 -21.60 8.06 16.51
N GLY A 223 -22.75 8.72 16.32
CA GLY A 223 -24.06 8.08 16.39
C GLY A 223 -24.35 7.10 15.24
N ALA A 224 -23.50 7.10 14.20
CA ALA A 224 -23.58 6.17 13.07
C ALA A 224 -22.46 5.11 13.12
N SER A 225 -21.20 5.52 13.19
CA SER A 225 -20.02 4.64 13.10
C SER A 225 -19.42 4.24 14.45
N GLY A 226 -19.99 4.71 15.56
CA GLY A 226 -19.62 4.29 16.91
C GLY A 226 -18.16 4.56 17.25
N LEU A 227 -17.44 3.52 17.69
CA LEU A 227 -16.04 3.60 18.09
C LEU A 227 -15.10 3.89 16.91
N LEU A 228 -15.49 3.54 15.69
CA LEU A 228 -14.69 3.75 14.47
C LEU A 228 -14.77 5.19 13.96
N CYS A 229 -15.62 6.02 14.56
CA CYS A 229 -15.80 7.41 14.15
C CYS A 229 -14.51 8.21 14.28
N ARG A 230 -14.20 9.01 13.27
CA ARG A 230 -13.04 9.92 13.28
C ARG A 230 -13.11 10.98 14.37
N HIS A 231 -14.31 11.46 14.66
CA HIS A 231 -14.54 12.51 15.65
C HIS A 231 -15.10 11.94 16.96
N GLY A 232 -14.85 12.68 18.05
CA GLY A 232 -15.45 12.41 19.35
C GLY A 232 -16.97 12.61 19.38
N PHE A 233 -17.54 12.52 20.59
CA PHE A 233 -18.98 12.71 20.80
C PHE A 233 -19.44 14.12 20.42
N SER A 234 -20.63 14.21 19.81
CA SER A 234 -21.27 15.48 19.46
C SER A 234 -22.75 15.47 19.82
N ASN A 235 -23.30 16.62 20.22
CA ASN A 235 -24.72 16.77 20.53
C ASN A 235 -25.65 16.66 19.30
N LYS A 236 -25.09 16.50 18.08
CA LYS A 236 -25.82 16.42 16.80
C LYS A 236 -25.62 15.07 16.10
N GLU A 237 -25.52 13.99 16.86
CA GLU A 237 -25.39 12.64 16.34
C GLU A 237 -26.64 12.19 15.57
N LYS A 238 -26.42 11.48 14.47
CA LYS A 238 -27.48 10.99 13.58
C LYS A 238 -27.18 9.54 13.23
N LYS A 239 -28.21 8.71 13.16
CA LYS A 239 -28.07 7.37 12.58
C LYS A 239 -28.00 7.50 11.07
N ILE A 240 -26.86 7.14 10.49
CA ILE A 240 -26.63 7.12 9.05
C ILE A 240 -26.44 5.66 8.66
N LYS A 241 -27.23 5.18 7.69
CA LYS A 241 -27.06 3.82 7.16
C LYS A 241 -25.79 3.80 6.31
N ALA A 242 -24.95 2.81 6.53
CA ALA A 242 -23.76 2.55 5.72
C ALA A 242 -23.84 1.16 5.07
N PRO A 243 -23.02 0.93 4.03
CA PRO A 243 -22.71 -0.41 3.54
C PRO A 243 -22.09 -1.27 4.63
N SER A 244 -21.98 -2.57 4.35
CA SER A 244 -21.23 -3.51 5.17
C SER A 244 -19.74 -3.16 5.26
N TYR A 245 -19.05 -3.76 6.23
CA TYR A 245 -17.61 -3.57 6.41
C TYR A 245 -16.83 -3.92 5.13
N ASP A 246 -17.10 -5.08 4.53
CA ASP A 246 -16.41 -5.53 3.32
C ASP A 246 -16.67 -4.62 2.13
N GLU A 247 -17.90 -4.10 1.98
CA GLU A 247 -18.22 -3.11 0.94
C GLU A 247 -17.43 -1.81 1.14
N ILE A 248 -17.24 -1.37 2.39
CA ILE A 248 -16.41 -0.18 2.68
C ILE A 248 -14.94 -0.46 2.31
N VAL A 249 -14.41 -1.64 2.64
CA VAL A 249 -13.05 -2.04 2.27
C VAL A 249 -12.87 -2.05 0.76
N ASP A 250 -13.83 -2.61 0.02
CA ASP A 250 -13.82 -2.62 -1.45
C ASP A 250 -13.85 -1.21 -2.03
N ILE A 251 -14.73 -0.34 -1.52
CA ILE A 251 -14.81 1.06 -1.94
C ILE A 251 -13.44 1.76 -1.79
N ILE A 252 -12.74 1.54 -0.67
CA ILE A 252 -11.41 2.15 -0.42
C ILE A 252 -10.37 1.63 -1.42
N ILE A 253 -10.29 0.30 -1.60
CA ILE A 253 -9.31 -0.33 -2.50
C ILE A 253 -9.54 0.10 -3.95
N ILE A 254 -10.80 0.10 -4.40
CA ILE A 254 -11.15 0.48 -5.76
C ILE A 254 -10.91 1.98 -5.96
N ALA A 255 -11.25 2.84 -4.99
CA ALA A 255 -10.99 4.29 -5.09
C ALA A 255 -9.49 4.62 -5.23
N ILE A 256 -8.61 3.95 -4.46
CA ILE A 256 -7.16 4.11 -4.62
C ILE A 256 -6.73 3.60 -5.99
N SER A 257 -7.22 2.44 -6.44
CA SER A 257 -6.87 1.88 -7.74
C SER A 257 -7.33 2.76 -8.92
N GLU A 258 -8.51 3.35 -8.84
CA GLU A 258 -9.04 4.35 -9.79
C GLU A 258 -8.08 5.54 -9.91
N TRP A 259 -7.72 6.13 -8.77
CA TRP A 259 -6.78 7.25 -8.70
C TRP A 259 -5.38 6.88 -9.23
N MET A 260 -4.86 5.71 -8.86
CA MET A 260 -3.58 5.21 -9.34
C MET A 260 -3.59 4.97 -10.86
N SER A 261 -4.68 4.44 -11.42
CA SER A 261 -4.84 4.29 -12.88
C SER A 261 -4.81 5.63 -13.59
N TYR A 262 -5.47 6.65 -13.03
CA TYR A 262 -5.38 8.02 -13.54
C TYR A 262 -3.94 8.56 -13.49
N LYS A 263 -3.24 8.44 -12.35
CA LYS A 263 -1.85 8.90 -12.24
C LYS A 263 -0.90 8.16 -13.17
N SER A 264 -1.08 6.86 -13.37
CA SER A 264 -0.34 6.08 -14.38
C SER A 264 -0.60 6.57 -15.80
N HIS A 265 -1.83 6.94 -16.12
CA HIS A 265 -2.15 7.51 -17.42
C HIS A 265 -1.45 8.86 -17.61
N MET A 266 -1.50 9.74 -16.61
CA MET A 266 -0.89 11.06 -16.68
C MET A 266 0.65 11.00 -16.74
N LYS A 267 1.28 10.07 -16.00
CA LYS A 267 2.74 9.97 -15.89
C LYS A 267 3.37 9.10 -16.97
N PHE A 268 2.70 8.02 -17.36
CA PHE A 268 3.27 6.99 -18.23
C PHE A 268 2.47 6.75 -19.52
N GLY A 269 1.33 7.43 -19.71
CA GLY A 269 0.44 7.24 -20.86
C GLY A 269 -0.35 5.93 -20.84
N ARG A 270 -0.31 5.17 -19.74
CA ARG A 270 -0.94 3.84 -19.62
C ARG A 270 -2.16 3.89 -18.71
N HIS A 271 -3.27 3.36 -19.22
CA HIS A 271 -4.52 3.25 -18.46
C HIS A 271 -4.75 1.79 -18.07
N TYR A 272 -5.06 1.56 -16.79
CA TYR A 272 -5.28 0.23 -16.23
C TYR A 272 -6.73 0.06 -15.77
N THR A 273 -7.27 -1.15 -15.90
CA THR A 273 -8.55 -1.50 -15.29
C THR A 273 -8.41 -1.48 -13.77
N PRO A 274 -9.22 -0.70 -13.02
CA PRO A 274 -9.15 -0.66 -11.57
C PRO A 274 -9.38 -2.03 -10.90
N SER A 275 -8.99 -2.15 -9.64
CA SER A 275 -9.29 -3.31 -8.79
C SER A 275 -10.79 -3.59 -8.74
N LYS A 276 -11.16 -4.83 -8.41
CA LYS A 276 -12.56 -5.23 -8.17
C LYS A 276 -12.89 -5.36 -6.68
N GLY A 277 -11.96 -5.02 -5.79
CA GLY A 277 -12.10 -5.22 -4.35
C GLY A 277 -11.71 -6.64 -3.89
N VAL A 278 -11.86 -6.88 -2.60
CA VAL A 278 -11.57 -8.12 -1.86
C VAL A 278 -12.74 -9.10 -1.92
N LEU A 279 -14.00 -8.65 -1.99
CA LEU A 279 -15.15 -9.57 -2.05
C LEU A 279 -15.11 -10.50 -3.26
N ASP A 280 -14.49 -10.07 -4.36
CA ASP A 280 -14.31 -10.91 -5.56
C ASP A 280 -13.20 -11.97 -5.40
N PHE A 281 -12.26 -11.81 -4.45
CA PHE A 281 -11.29 -12.86 -4.11
C PHE A 281 -12.00 -14.03 -3.44
N TYR A 282 -12.83 -13.75 -2.43
CA TYR A 282 -13.55 -14.79 -1.68
C TYR A 282 -14.68 -15.45 -2.48
N LYS A 283 -15.25 -14.76 -3.48
CA LYS A 283 -16.20 -15.38 -4.42
C LYS A 283 -15.56 -16.40 -5.38
N ARG A 284 -14.23 -16.34 -5.60
CA ARG A 284 -13.53 -17.35 -6.43
C ARG A 284 -13.21 -18.64 -5.67
N ASP A 285 -13.16 -18.60 -4.34
CA ASP A 285 -12.87 -19.79 -3.53
C ASP A 285 -14.10 -20.65 -3.20
N SER A 286 -15.32 -20.16 -3.44
CA SER A 286 -16.52 -20.98 -3.26
C SER A 286 -16.69 -22.08 -4.33
N SER A 287 -15.87 -22.11 -5.38
CA SER A 287 -15.87 -23.20 -6.37
C SER A 287 -14.91 -24.35 -6.03
N TRP A 288 -14.09 -24.23 -4.98
CA TRP A 288 -13.22 -25.31 -4.51
C TRP A 288 -13.82 -26.08 -3.31
N ALA A 289 -14.91 -25.57 -2.72
CA ALA A 289 -15.60 -26.24 -1.60
C ALA A 289 -16.56 -27.36 -2.02
N ASP A 290 -16.83 -27.53 -3.33
CA ASP A 290 -17.72 -28.56 -3.89
C ASP A 290 -16.97 -29.63 -4.71
N GLY A 291 -15.73 -29.94 -4.35
CA GLY A 291 -15.01 -31.04 -4.98
C GLY A 291 -13.76 -31.44 -4.24
N TRP A 292 -13.83 -32.63 -3.63
CA TRP A 292 -12.80 -33.48 -3.01
C TRP A 292 -12.82 -33.55 -1.49
#